data_AF-A0A368XA20-F1
#
_entry.id   AF-A0A368XA20-F1
#
_cell.length_a   1.000
_cell.length_b   1.000
_cell.length_c   1.000
_cell.angle_alpha   90.00
_cell.angle_beta   90.00
_cell.angle_gamma   90.00
#
_symmetry.space_group_name_H-M   'P 1'
#
loop_
_entity.id
_entity.type
_entity.pdbx_description
1 polymer ?
#
loop_
_entity_poly.entity_id
_entity_poly.type
_entity_poly.pdbx_seq_one_letter_code
_entity_poly.pdbx_strand_id
1 'polypeptide(L)'
;MVGPGLGKTRVLSSTTVNAIIFQNTPPDRIYLTTFTVKAAKQLKDELQTILGRVTNITGTPFYISRMYVGMVHTLCKNIIGD
;
A
#
# COMPACT_ATOMS: atom_id res chain seq x y z
N MET A 1 12.16 16.95 -1.78
CA MET A 1 11.68 16.75 -3.17
C MET A 1 12.61 15.74 -3.84
N VAL A 2 12.12 14.58 -4.29
CA VAL A 2 12.99 13.59 -4.94
C VAL A 2 12.55 13.51 -6.42
N GLY A 3 13.47 13.68 -7.36
CA GLY A 3 13.17 13.94 -8.79
C GLY A 3 12.62 12.77 -9.61
N PRO A 4 11.98 13.03 -10.76
CA PRO A 4 11.33 12.02 -11.61
C PRO A 4 12.33 10.95 -12.10
N GLY A 5 11.94 9.67 -12.09
CA GLY A 5 12.74 8.55 -12.62
C GLY A 5 13.45 7.64 -11.61
N LEU A 6 13.59 8.04 -10.33
CA LEU A 6 14.35 7.29 -9.31
C LEU A 6 13.60 6.09 -8.66
N GLY A 7 12.62 5.47 -9.32
CA GLY A 7 11.97 4.26 -8.77
C GLY A 7 11.15 4.46 -7.48
N LYS A 8 10.65 5.68 -7.20
CA LYS A 8 9.92 6.03 -5.95
C LYS A 8 8.68 5.21 -5.67
N THR A 9 7.94 4.82 -6.70
CA THR A 9 6.79 3.91 -6.55
C THR A 9 7.25 2.58 -5.96
N ARG A 10 8.42 2.10 -6.39
CA ARG A 10 9.03 0.86 -5.92
C ARG A 10 9.54 0.96 -4.49
N VAL A 11 9.96 2.15 -4.04
CA VAL A 11 10.34 2.39 -2.64
C VAL A 11 9.11 2.30 -1.74
N LEU A 12 8.00 2.97 -2.10
CA LEU A 12 6.77 2.92 -1.30
C LEU A 12 6.19 1.51 -1.20
N SER A 13 6.12 0.77 -2.33
CA SER A 13 5.66 -0.61 -2.31
C SER A 13 6.60 -1.52 -1.50
N SER A 14 7.91 -1.39 -1.69
CA SER A 14 8.90 -2.19 -0.94
C SER A 14 8.89 -1.90 0.56
N THR A 15 8.78 -0.63 0.97
CA THR A 15 8.67 -0.25 2.38
C THR A 15 7.41 -0.83 3.01
N THR A 16 6.28 -0.78 2.28
CA THR A 16 5.00 -1.34 2.75
C THR A 16 5.10 -2.86 2.90
N VAL A 17 5.61 -3.55 1.89
CA VAL A 17 5.81 -5.01 1.91
C VAL A 17 6.73 -5.40 3.06
N ASN A 18 7.79 -4.62 3.30
CA ASN A 18 8.70 -4.86 4.42
C ASN A 18 8.01 -4.71 5.78
N ALA A 19 7.19 -3.67 5.96
CA ALA A 19 6.41 -3.49 7.19
C ALA A 19 5.42 -4.65 7.43
N ILE A 20 4.76 -5.12 6.38
CA ILE A 20 3.79 -6.23 6.49
C ILE A 20 4.51 -7.54 6.82
N ILE A 21 5.57 -7.89 6.09
CA ILE A 21 6.20 -9.22 6.16
C ILE A 21 7.18 -9.31 7.32
N PHE A 22 8.09 -8.36 7.46
CA PHE A 22 9.20 -8.46 8.41
C PHE A 22 8.90 -7.79 9.74
N GLN A 23 8.05 -6.76 9.74
CA GLN A 23 7.66 -6.06 10.97
C GLN A 23 6.30 -6.53 11.49
N ASN A 24 5.64 -7.49 10.82
CA ASN A 24 4.32 -8.02 11.16
C ASN A 24 3.26 -6.92 11.34
N THR A 25 3.38 -5.81 10.60
CA THR A 25 2.39 -4.73 10.64
C THR A 25 1.14 -5.19 9.91
N PRO A 26 -0.02 -5.28 10.58
CA PRO A 26 -1.23 -5.76 9.92
C PRO A 26 -1.69 -4.70 8.89
N PRO A 27 -2.11 -5.09 7.66
CA PRO A 27 -2.38 -4.15 6.58
C PRO A 27 -3.42 -3.07 6.89
N ASP A 28 -4.39 -3.35 7.75
CA ASP A 28 -5.43 -2.41 8.20
C ASP A 28 -4.88 -1.27 9.08
N ARG A 29 -3.64 -1.38 9.58
CA ARG A 29 -2.93 -0.31 10.28
C ARG A 29 -2.09 0.58 9.37
N ILE A 30 -2.08 0.33 8.07
CA ILE A 30 -1.27 1.07 7.10
C ILE A 30 -2.18 1.95 6.23
N TYR A 31 -1.88 3.25 6.21
CA TYR A 31 -2.54 4.22 5.33
C TYR A 31 -1.56 4.66 4.25
N LEU A 32 -1.83 4.29 3.00
CA LEU A 32 -1.07 4.76 1.84
C LEU A 32 -1.88 5.79 1.08
N THR A 33 -1.32 6.99 0.96
CA THR A 33 -1.94 8.10 0.24
C THR A 33 -1.13 8.49 -0.99
N THR A 34 -1.82 8.91 -2.04
CA THR A 34 -1.23 9.52 -3.23
C THR A 34 -2.07 10.72 -3.69
N PHE A 35 -1.62 11.43 -4.73
CA PHE A 35 -2.33 12.57 -5.29
C PHE A 35 -3.34 12.20 -6.38
N THR A 36 -3.28 10.98 -6.94
CA THR A 36 -4.17 10.58 -8.03
C THR A 36 -4.80 9.20 -7.79
N VAL A 37 -6.05 9.03 -8.21
CA VAL A 37 -6.75 7.72 -8.19
C VAL A 37 -5.95 6.68 -8.96
N LYS A 38 -5.39 7.05 -10.12
CA LYS A 38 -4.63 6.14 -10.98
C LYS A 38 -3.40 5.59 -10.27
N ALA A 39 -2.64 6.44 -9.59
CA ALA A 39 -1.48 6.00 -8.82
C ALA A 39 -1.89 5.14 -7.61
N ALA A 40 -3.03 5.42 -6.97
CA ALA A 40 -3.52 4.64 -5.84
C ALA A 40 -3.87 3.22 -6.29
N LYS A 41 -4.57 3.12 -7.43
CA LYS A 41 -4.91 1.84 -8.05
C LYS A 41 -3.65 1.06 -8.44
N GLN A 42 -2.71 1.70 -9.14
CA GLN A 42 -1.44 1.06 -9.52
C GLN A 42 -0.67 0.52 -8.31
N LEU A 43 -0.60 1.29 -7.23
CA LEU A 43 0.06 0.87 -5.99
C LEU A 43 -0.65 -0.31 -5.33
N LYS A 44 -1.98 -0.31 -5.31
CA LYS A 44 -2.78 -1.42 -4.78
C LYS A 44 -2.58 -2.71 -5.58
N ASP A 45 -2.64 -2.61 -6.91
CA ASP A 45 -2.46 -3.74 -7.83
C ASP A 45 -1.03 -4.33 -7.70
N GLU A 46 -0.02 -3.46 -7.54
CA GLU A 46 1.37 -3.87 -7.29
C GLU A 46 1.51 -4.63 -5.95
N LEU A 47 0.94 -4.10 -4.86
CA LEU A 47 0.96 -4.76 -3.55
C LEU A 47 0.24 -6.11 -3.57
N GLN A 48 -0.91 -6.21 -4.24
CA GLN A 48 -1.64 -7.48 -4.41
C GLN A 48 -0.78 -8.50 -5.16
N THR A 49 -0.09 -8.09 -6.22
CA THR A 49 0.79 -8.96 -7.00
C THR A 49 1.94 -9.49 -6.14
N ILE A 50 2.63 -8.63 -5.39
CA ILE A 50 3.78 -9.02 -4.57
C ILE A 50 3.32 -9.94 -3.42
N LEU A 51 2.32 -9.54 -2.64
CA LEU A 51 1.87 -10.29 -1.48
C LEU A 51 1.18 -11.61 -1.87
N GLY A 52 0.53 -11.66 -3.04
CA GLY A 52 0.02 -12.91 -3.62
C GLY A 52 1.13 -13.90 -3.92
N ARG A 53 2.27 -13.44 -4.47
CA ARG A 53 3.45 -14.31 -4.68
C ARG A 53 4.04 -14.79 -3.36
N VAL A 54 4.15 -13.92 -2.36
CA VAL A 54 4.64 -14.30 -1.03
C VAL A 54 3.72 -15.32 -0.38
N THR A 55 2.40 -15.14 -0.51
CA THR A 55 1.39 -16.10 -0.03
C THR A 55 1.60 -17.48 -0.67
N ASN A 56 1.81 -17.53 -2.00
CA ASN A 56 2.06 -18.79 -2.70
C ASN A 56 3.34 -19.51 -2.26
N ILE A 57 4.35 -18.77 -1.79
CA ILE A 57 5.64 -19.33 -1.34
C ILE A 57 5.57 -19.77 0.13
N THR A 58 4.91 -18.98 0.98
CA THR A 58 4.94 -19.13 2.44
C THR A 58 3.70 -19.81 3.01
N GLY A 59 2.62 -19.93 2.23
CA GLY A 59 1.31 -20.38 2.70
C GLY A 59 0.56 -19.37 3.59
N THR A 60 1.15 -18.21 3.89
CA THR A 60 0.57 -17.22 4.80
C THR A 60 -0.20 -16.16 4.00
N PRO A 61 -1.53 -16.04 4.16
CA PRO A 61 -2.32 -15.06 3.42
C PRO A 61 -2.21 -13.65 4.02
N PHE A 62 -2.11 -12.64 3.14
CA PHE A 62 -2.10 -11.22 3.53
C PHE A 62 -3.36 -10.51 3.01
N TYR A 63 -4.29 -10.20 3.90
CA TYR A 63 -5.56 -9.56 3.56
C TYR A 63 -5.45 -8.03 3.47
N ILE A 64 -5.03 -7.52 2.31
CA ILE A 64 -4.91 -6.06 2.09
C ILE A 64 -6.22 -5.38 1.69
N SER A 65 -7.35 -6.10 1.66
CA SER A 65 -8.68 -5.55 1.34
C SER A 65 -9.10 -4.44 2.30
N ARG A 66 -8.64 -4.51 3.56
CA ARG A 66 -8.94 -3.56 4.64
C ARG A 66 -7.90 -2.43 4.76
N MET A 67 -6.83 -2.50 3.98
CA MET A 67 -5.79 -1.47 3.96
C MET A 67 -6.29 -0.24 3.21
N TYR A 68 -6.07 0.94 3.77
CA TYR A 68 -6.40 2.18 3.07
C TYR A 68 -5.32 2.48 2.01
N VAL A 69 -5.73 2.49 0.74
CA VAL A 69 -4.91 2.95 -0.39
C VAL A 69 -5.73 3.91 -1.22
N GLY A 70 -5.44 5.21 -1.13
CA GLY A 70 -6.32 6.23 -1.69
C GLY A 70 -5.69 7.61 -1.82
N MET A 71 -6.52 8.63 -2.03
CA MET A 71 -6.05 10.00 -2.09
C MET A 71 -6.13 10.67 -0.73
N VAL A 72 -5.20 11.58 -0.44
CA VAL A 72 -5.17 12.32 0.84
C VAL A 72 -6.53 12.96 1.15
N HIS A 73 -7.15 13.61 0.16
CA HIS A 73 -8.44 14.27 0.37
C HIS A 73 -9.59 13.30 0.70
N THR A 74 -9.56 12.07 0.17
CA THR A 74 -10.54 11.04 0.52
C THR A 74 -10.30 10.57 1.96
N LEU A 75 -9.03 10.42 2.36
CA LEU A 75 -8.69 10.07 3.74
C LEU A 75 -9.17 11.14 4.71
N CYS A 76 -8.87 12.42 4.44
CA CYS A 76 -9.33 13.53 5.27
C CYS A 76 -10.85 13.56 5.39
N LYS A 77 -11.59 13.34 4.28
CA LYS A 77 -13.06 13.23 4.32
C LYS A 77 -13.54 12.07 5.20
N ASN A 78 -12.86 10.92 5.18
CA ASN A 78 -13.21 9.78 6.02
C ASN A 78 -12.92 10.02 7.52
N ILE A 79 -11.91 10.84 7.85
CA ILE A 79 -11.54 11.17 9.23
C ILE A 79 -12.45 12.26 9.80
N ILE A 80 -12.80 13.25 8.98
CA ILE A 80 -13.60 14.42 9.39
C ILE A 80 -15.11 14.12 9.25
N GLY A 81 -15.49 13.11 8.47
CA GLY A 81 -16.87 12.68 8.23
C GLY A 81 -17.49 11.87 9.36
N ASP A 82 -17.23 12.30 10.60
CA ASP A 82 -18.09 12.12 11.78
C ASP A 82 -18.50 13.53 12.25
#